data_AF-A0A9P1A0L2-F1
#
_entry.id   AF-A0A9P1A0L2-F1
#
_cell.length_a   1.000
_cell.length_b   1.000
_cell.length_c   1.000
_cell.angle_alpha   90.00
_cell.angle_beta   90.00
_cell.angle_gamma   90.00
#
_symmetry.space_group_name_H-M   'P 1'
#
loop_
_entity.id
_entity.type
_entity.pdbx_description
1 polymer ?
#
loop_
_entity_poly.entity_id
_entity_poly.type
_entity_poly.pdbx_seq_one_letter_code
_entity_poly.pdbx_strand_id
1 'polypeptide(L)'
;MMTNVANQFNTSRQTVHTLWVKAKAQMQAGAAIDVQSKWTGNVGPKRIAFDLQKMSQIPYHKRKNMRSLAFSMQVSKSTVHRWFKSKQIKRHSNVIKPLLTDKGML
;
A
#
# COMPACT_ATOMS: atom_id res chain seq x y z
N MET A 1 39.92 -7.29 7.47
CA MET A 1 38.95 -7.96 6.57
C MET A 1 37.64 -7.20 6.42
N MET A 2 36.84 -7.01 7.48
CA MET A 2 35.52 -6.35 7.33
C MET A 2 35.58 -4.91 6.83
N THR A 3 36.58 -4.13 7.27
CA THR A 3 36.79 -2.75 6.82
C THR A 3 37.16 -2.68 5.33
N ASN A 4 37.97 -3.62 4.84
CA ASN A 4 38.38 -3.64 3.44
C ASN A 4 37.19 -3.96 2.52
N VAL A 5 36.36 -4.92 2.90
CA VAL A 5 35.12 -5.26 2.17
C VAL A 5 34.14 -4.08 2.23
N ALA A 6 33.98 -3.44 3.38
CA ALA A 6 33.13 -2.26 3.53
C ALA A 6 33.55 -1.12 2.59
N ASN A 7 34.86 -0.85 2.49
CA ASN A 7 35.41 0.15 1.57
C ASN A 7 35.20 -0.23 0.10
N GLN A 8 35.40 -1.51 -0.27
CA GLN A 8 35.20 -1.99 -1.64
C GLN A 8 33.76 -1.81 -2.14
N PHE A 9 32.77 -2.04 -1.27
CA PHE A 9 31.35 -1.92 -1.58
C PHE A 9 30.73 -0.58 -1.15
N ASN A 10 31.56 0.39 -0.76
CA ASN A 10 31.16 1.71 -0.25
C ASN A 10 29.98 1.63 0.75
N THR A 11 30.10 0.73 1.72
CA THR A 11 29.07 0.47 2.73
C THR A 11 29.64 0.54 4.14
N SER A 12 28.78 0.54 5.15
CA SER A 12 29.23 0.57 6.54
C SER A 12 29.77 -0.79 6.99
N ARG A 13 30.77 -0.79 7.89
CA ARG A 13 31.27 -2.00 8.53
C ARG A 13 30.15 -2.79 9.23
N GLN A 14 29.19 -2.09 9.85
CA GLN A 14 28.00 -2.71 10.44
C GLN A 14 27.18 -3.48 9.40
N THR A 15 26.92 -2.90 8.23
CA THR A 15 26.11 -3.53 7.18
C THR A 15 26.72 -4.87 6.75
N VAL A 16 28.03 -4.88 6.48
CA VAL A 16 28.77 -6.10 6.13
C VAL A 16 28.67 -7.14 7.24
N HIS A 17 28.85 -6.73 8.49
CA HIS A 17 28.75 -7.62 9.64
C HIS A 17 27.35 -8.24 9.79
N THR A 18 26.29 -7.43 9.70
CA THR A 18 24.90 -7.92 9.81
C THR A 18 24.56 -8.92 8.71
N LEU A 19 25.01 -8.66 7.47
CA LEU A 19 24.84 -9.58 6.35
C LEU A 19 25.56 -10.91 6.60
N TRP A 20 26.80 -10.85 7.08
CA TRP A 20 27.62 -12.04 7.36
C TRP A 20 27.01 -12.93 8.45
N VAL A 21 26.52 -12.32 9.55
CA VAL A 21 25.85 -13.05 10.63
C VAL A 21 24.58 -13.73 10.13
N LYS A 22 23.75 -13.03 9.33
CA LYS A 22 22.54 -13.60 8.73
C LYS A 22 22.84 -14.79 7.82
N ALA A 23 23.85 -14.66 6.95
CA ALA A 23 24.24 -15.72 6.04
C ALA A 23 24.73 -16.97 6.81
N LYS A 24 25.54 -16.79 7.87
CA LYS A 24 25.97 -17.91 8.72
C LYS A 24 24.80 -18.61 9.41
N ALA A 25 23.82 -17.84 9.91
CA ALA A 25 22.63 -18.42 10.54
C ALA A 25 21.77 -19.21 9.53
N GLN A 26 21.59 -18.71 8.31
CA GLN A 26 20.88 -19.42 7.24
C GLN A 26 21.60 -20.72 6.83
N MET A 27 22.92 -20.66 6.72
CA MET A 27 23.75 -21.83 6.41
C MET A 27 23.66 -22.91 7.50
N GLN A 28 23.68 -22.51 8.77
CA GLN A 28 23.49 -23.44 9.90
C GLN A 28 22.09 -24.06 9.92
N ALA A 29 21.07 -23.31 9.50
CA ALA A 29 19.70 -23.81 9.38
C ALA A 29 19.45 -24.65 8.12
N GLY A 30 20.44 -24.84 7.25
CA GLY A 30 20.28 -25.54 5.97
C GLY A 30 19.37 -24.82 4.97
N ALA A 31 19.08 -23.53 5.20
CA ALA A 31 18.24 -22.72 4.34
C ALA A 31 19.05 -22.05 3.23
N ALA A 32 18.39 -21.73 2.11
CA ALA A 32 19.00 -20.91 1.07
C ALA A 32 19.42 -19.54 1.64
N ILE A 33 20.61 -19.07 1.25
CA ILE A 33 21.13 -17.78 1.71
C ILE A 33 20.37 -16.67 1.01
N ASP A 34 19.54 -15.95 1.76
CA ASP A 34 18.82 -14.76 1.31
C ASP A 34 19.24 -13.54 2.13
N VAL A 35 19.91 -12.61 1.45
CA VAL A 35 20.43 -11.36 1.99
C VAL A 35 19.77 -10.13 1.38
N GLN A 36 18.67 -10.30 0.64
CA GLN A 36 17.97 -9.19 0.01
C GLN A 36 17.40 -8.21 1.04
N SER A 37 17.27 -6.95 0.63
CA SER A 37 16.64 -5.94 1.47
C SER A 37 15.17 -6.31 1.71
N LYS A 38 14.75 -6.33 2.96
CA LYS A 38 13.35 -6.61 3.33
C LYS A 38 12.46 -5.36 3.26
N TRP A 39 12.85 -4.35 2.48
CA TRP A 39 12.08 -3.12 2.39
C TRP A 39 10.79 -3.35 1.59
N THR A 40 10.89 -4.08 0.49
CA THR A 40 9.76 -4.49 -0.34
C THR A 40 8.70 -5.19 0.52
N GLY A 41 7.51 -4.59 0.62
CA GLY A 41 6.38 -5.10 1.41
C GLY A 41 6.32 -4.67 2.88
N ASN A 42 7.45 -4.25 3.48
CA ASN A 42 7.47 -3.73 4.86
C ASN A 42 7.38 -2.21 4.93
N VAL A 43 7.86 -1.52 3.89
CA VAL A 43 7.83 -0.06 3.84
C VAL A 43 6.52 0.45 3.24
N GLY A 44 6.05 1.58 3.77
CA GLY A 44 4.86 2.27 3.31
C GLY A 44 3.63 2.08 4.21
N PRO A 45 2.56 2.86 3.99
CA PRO A 45 1.36 2.80 4.83
C PRO A 45 0.65 1.45 4.69
N LYS A 46 0.43 0.77 5.83
CA LYS A 46 -0.42 -0.42 5.86
C LYS A 46 -1.85 -0.03 5.49
N ARG A 47 -2.42 -0.70 4.49
CA ARG A 47 -3.78 -0.40 4.03
C ARG A 47 -4.78 -0.93 5.06
N ILE A 48 -5.61 -0.03 5.58
CA ILE A 48 -6.80 -0.42 6.36
C ILE A 48 -7.78 -1.07 5.38
N ALA A 49 -8.31 -2.24 5.75
CA ALA A 49 -9.30 -2.95 4.96
C ALA A 49 -10.52 -2.05 4.73
N PHE A 50 -10.94 -1.96 3.47
CA PHE A 50 -12.13 -1.22 3.09
C PHE A 50 -13.35 -2.14 3.25
N ASP A 51 -14.27 -1.75 4.13
CA ASP A 51 -15.48 -2.52 4.41
C ASP A 51 -16.57 -2.21 3.37
N LEU A 52 -16.66 -3.09 2.36
CA LEU A 52 -17.67 -3.04 1.31
C LEU A 52 -19.08 -3.28 1.85
N GLN A 53 -19.23 -4.10 2.88
CA GLN A 53 -20.53 -4.43 3.47
C GLN A 53 -21.11 -3.22 4.20
N LYS A 54 -20.27 -2.51 4.96
CA LYS A 54 -20.67 -1.24 5.58
C LYS A 54 -21.06 -0.20 4.52
N MET A 55 -20.35 -0.14 3.38
CA MET A 55 -20.69 0.80 2.31
C MET A 55 -22.02 0.45 1.61
N SER A 56 -22.33 -0.84 1.42
CA SER A 56 -23.57 -1.26 0.73
C SER A 56 -24.82 -0.91 1.52
N GLN A 57 -24.76 -0.98 2.85
CA GLN A 57 -25.84 -0.60 3.77
C GLN A 57 -26.18 0.89 3.71
N ILE A 58 -25.24 1.75 3.31
CA ILE A 58 -25.48 3.19 3.21
C ILE A 58 -26.44 3.47 2.04
N PRO A 59 -27.50 4.28 2.23
CA PRO A 59 -28.38 4.68 1.13
C PRO A 59 -27.63 5.34 -0.03
N TYR A 60 -28.07 5.08 -1.27
CA TYR A 60 -27.39 5.53 -2.48
C TYR A 60 -27.10 7.05 -2.52
N HIS A 61 -28.04 7.88 -2.05
CA HIS A 61 -27.88 9.34 -2.03
C HIS A 61 -26.71 9.83 -1.15
N LYS A 62 -26.36 9.09 -0.09
CA LYS A 62 -25.23 9.41 0.81
C LYS A 62 -23.87 8.93 0.27
N ARG A 63 -23.85 8.10 -0.77
CA ARG A 63 -22.61 7.60 -1.41
C ARG A 63 -22.02 8.54 -2.46
N LYS A 64 -22.79 9.53 -2.96
CA LYS A 64 -22.37 10.40 -4.08
C LYS A 64 -21.29 11.42 -3.71
N ASN A 65 -21.33 11.99 -2.51
CA ASN A 65 -20.42 13.05 -2.06
C ASN A 65 -19.38 12.46 -1.09
N MET A 66 -18.09 12.70 -1.33
CA MET A 66 -17.01 12.28 -0.44
C MET A 66 -17.23 12.66 1.02
N ARG A 67 -17.76 13.86 1.31
CA ARG A 67 -18.02 14.30 2.69
C ARG A 67 -19.17 13.51 3.33
N SER A 68 -20.25 13.28 2.59
CA SER A 68 -21.42 12.52 3.07
C SER A 68 -21.07 11.04 3.27
N LEU A 69 -20.29 10.48 2.35
CA LEU A 69 -19.78 9.11 2.47
C LEU A 69 -18.83 8.97 3.66
N ALA A 70 -17.91 9.92 3.85
CA ALA A 70 -16.99 9.94 4.99
C ALA A 70 -17.75 9.96 6.33
N PHE A 71 -18.75 10.83 6.45
CA PHE A 71 -19.60 10.90 7.64
C PHE A 71 -20.36 9.58 7.87
N SER A 72 -20.99 9.02 6.84
CA SER A 72 -21.76 7.78 6.92
C SER A 72 -20.88 6.55 7.25
N MET A 73 -19.63 6.54 6.76
CA MET A 73 -18.66 5.48 7.02
C MET A 73 -17.88 5.69 8.33
N GLN A 74 -18.03 6.85 8.98
CA GLN A 74 -17.26 7.28 10.17
C GLN A 74 -15.75 7.29 9.92
N VAL A 75 -15.33 7.81 8.76
CA VAL A 75 -13.92 7.94 8.38
C VAL A 75 -13.59 9.36 7.98
N SER A 76 -12.29 9.69 7.93
CA SER A 76 -11.86 10.99 7.40
C SER A 76 -12.13 11.11 5.90
N LYS A 77 -12.39 12.34 5.43
CA LYS A 77 -12.50 12.64 3.99
C LYS A 77 -11.26 12.20 3.20
N SER A 78 -10.07 12.35 3.78
CA SER A 78 -8.80 11.97 3.14
C SER A 78 -8.73 10.46 2.90
N THR A 79 -9.31 9.65 3.79
CA THR A 79 -9.43 8.20 3.62
C THR A 79 -10.33 7.85 2.44
N VAL A 80 -11.49 8.49 2.32
CA VAL A 80 -12.38 8.32 1.17
C VAL A 80 -11.69 8.72 -0.14
N HIS A 81 -10.96 9.85 -0.16
CA HIS A 81 -10.20 10.28 -1.33
C HIS A 81 -9.11 9.25 -1.72
N ARG A 82 -8.44 8.64 -0.74
CA ARG A 82 -7.46 7.56 -0.99
C ARG A 82 -8.13 6.33 -1.59
N TRP A 83 -9.33 5.94 -1.13
CA TRP A 83 -10.10 4.85 -1.72
C TRP A 83 -10.45 5.12 -3.20
N PHE A 84 -10.81 6.35 -3.55
CA PHE A 84 -11.00 6.76 -4.95
C PHE A 84 -9.71 6.66 -5.77
N LYS A 85 -8.60 7.21 -5.29
CA LYS A 85 -7.30 7.16 -5.99
C LYS A 85 -6.80 5.74 -6.22
N SER A 86 -7.06 4.85 -5.27
CA SER A 86 -6.72 3.42 -5.36
C SER A 86 -7.77 2.57 -6.08
N LYS A 87 -8.79 3.19 -6.70
CA LYS A 87 -9.87 2.55 -7.46
C LYS A 87 -10.69 1.50 -6.66
N GLN A 88 -10.71 1.60 -5.33
CA GLN A 88 -11.54 0.74 -4.47
C GLN A 88 -13.02 1.12 -4.54
N ILE A 89 -13.31 2.40 -4.79
CA ILE A 89 -14.65 2.94 -5.00
C ILE A 89 -14.70 3.70 -6.32
N LYS A 90 -15.80 3.53 -7.06
CA LYS A 90 -16.08 4.28 -8.29
C LYS A 90 -16.94 5.50 -7.99
N ARG A 91 -16.76 6.56 -8.77
CA ARG A 91 -17.60 7.75 -8.66
C ARG A 91 -18.93 7.47 -9.35
N HIS A 92 -20.03 7.83 -8.71
CA HIS A 92 -21.34 7.79 -9.36
C HIS A 92 -21.46 8.97 -10.34
N SER A 93 -21.69 8.67 -11.61
CA SER A 93 -22.13 9.64 -12.62
C SER A 93 -23.65 9.85 -12.49
N ASN A 94 -24.14 11.04 -12.86
CA ASN A 94 -25.57 11.26 -13.01
C ASN A 94 -25.95 10.95 -14.46
N VAL A 95 -27.03 10.20 -14.70
CA VAL A 95 -27.48 9.83 -16.05
C VAL A 95 -27.86 11.05 -16.88
N ILE A 96 -28.46 12.08 -16.25
CA ILE A 96 -28.88 13.33 -16.92
C ILE A 96 -27.67 14.16 -17.37
N LYS A 97 -26.53 14.06 -16.67
CA LYS A 97 -25.29 14.79 -16.96
C LYS A 97 -24.12 13.82 -16.80
N PRO A 98 -23.92 12.91 -17.75
CA PRO A 98 -22.83 11.95 -17.68
C PRO A 98 -21.50 12.69 -17.73
N LEU A 99 -20.47 12.11 -17.13
CA LEU A 99 -19.10 12.57 -17.34
C LEU A 99 -18.75 12.27 -18.80
N LEU A 100 -18.10 13.23 -19.48
CA LEU A 100 -17.65 13.02 -20.85
C LEU A 100 -16.50 12.00 -20.83
N THR A 101 -16.84 10.72 -21.05
CA THR A 101 -15.88 9.63 -21.23
C THR A 101 -15.79 9.33 -22.74
N ASP A 102 -14.69 8.72 -23.19
CA ASP A 102 -14.57 8.24 -24.57
C ASP A 102 -15.77 7.36 -24.95
N LYS A 103 -16.24 7.50 -26.20
CA LYS A 103 -17.49 6.90 -26.70
C LYS A 103 -17.62 5.43 -26.28
N GLY A 104 -18.65 5.13 -25.50
CA GLY A 104 -19.05 3.76 -25.17
C GLY A 104 -18.72 3.28 -23.75
N MET A 105 -18.10 4.10 -22.90
CA MET A 105 -17.86 3.73 -21.49
C MET A 105 -18.74 4.54 -20.52
N LEU A 106 -19.79 3.88 -20.01
CA LEU A 106 -20.55 4.32 -18.83
C LEU A 106 -19.98 3.71 -17.54
#